data_AF-A0A949UJ43-F1
#
_entry.id   AF-A0A949UJ43-F1
#
_cell.length_a   1.000
_cell.length_b   1.000
_cell.length_c   1.000
_cell.angle_alpha   90.00
_cell.angle_beta   90.00
_cell.angle_gamma   90.00
#
_symmetry.space_group_name_H-M   'P 1'
#
loop_
_entity.id
_entity.type
_entity.pdbx_description
1 polymer ?
#
loop_
_entity_poly.entity_id
_entity_poly.type
_entity_poly.pdbx_seq_one_letter_code
_entity_poly.pdbx_strand_id
1 'polypeptide(L)' 'VTDHRIGFTLHQLEAVMDGKLQPLIEALTTHYQAEKLKQEAAGVV' A
#
# COMPACT_ATOMS: atom_id res chain seq x y z
N VAL A 1 -12.06 3.26 -5.31
CA VAL A 1 -10.73 3.77 -5.73
C VAL A 1 -9.77 2.60 -5.78
N THR A 2 -9.09 2.42 -6.90
CA THR A 2 -8.13 1.33 -7.07
C THR A 2 -6.74 1.93 -7.26
N ASP A 3 -5.80 1.51 -6.44
CA ASP A 3 -4.38 1.79 -6.60
C ASP A 3 -3.73 0.66 -7.40
N HIS A 4 -3.36 0.96 -8.64
CA HIS A 4 -2.78 0.00 -9.57
C HIS A 4 -1.32 -0.37 -9.25
N ARG A 5 -0.62 0.39 -8.40
CA ARG A 5 0.80 0.14 -8.08
C ARG A 5 0.99 -1.15 -7.30
N ILE A 6 0.03 -1.44 -6.43
CA ILE A 6 0.03 -2.59 -5.51
C ILE A 6 -1.25 -3.45 -5.62
N GLY A 7 -2.12 -3.14 -6.58
CA GLY A 7 -3.40 -3.84 -6.77
C GLY A 7 -4.42 -3.64 -5.63
N PHE A 8 -4.27 -2.58 -4.83
CA PHE A 8 -5.13 -2.31 -3.67
C PHE A 8 -6.43 -1.64 -4.10
N THR A 9 -7.57 -2.14 -3.63
CA THR A 9 -8.88 -1.54 -3.91
C THR A 9 -9.56 -1.10 -2.61
N LEU A 10 -9.95 0.17 -2.56
CA LEU A 10 -10.72 0.76 -1.48
C LEU A 10 -12.12 1.13 -2.00
N HIS A 11 -13.15 0.51 -1.42
CA HIS A 11 -14.55 0.69 -1.83
C HIS A 11 -15.21 1.97 -1.28
N GLN A 12 -14.48 2.79 -0.51
CA GLN A 12 -14.99 4.00 0.16
C GLN A 12 -14.59 5.26 -0.61
N LEU A 13 -15.16 5.48 -1.80
CA LEU A 13 -14.79 6.61 -2.66
C LEU A 13 -15.05 7.97 -1.99
N GLU A 14 -16.18 8.14 -1.32
CA GLU A 14 -16.56 9.40 -0.65
C GLU A 14 -15.51 9.81 0.39
N ALA A 15 -15.08 8.89 1.24
CA ALA A 15 -14.05 9.14 2.25
C ALA A 15 -12.72 9.59 1.63
N VAL A 16 -12.35 9.02 0.47
CA VAL A 16 -11.14 9.42 -0.26
C VAL A 16 -11.28 10.84 -0.82
N MET A 17 -12.45 11.17 -1.38
CA MET A 17 -12.74 12.52 -1.89
C MET A 17 -12.77 13.57 -0.77
N ASP A 18 -13.15 13.18 0.46
CA ASP A 18 -13.07 13.99 1.68
C ASP A 18 -11.64 14.09 2.25
N GLY A 19 -10.63 13.51 1.57
CA GLY A 19 -9.23 13.59 1.97
C GLY A 19 -8.80 12.56 3.01
N LYS A 20 -9.63 11.56 3.34
CA LYS A 20 -9.26 10.46 4.26
C LYS A 20 -8.40 9.43 3.53
N LEU A 21 -7.16 9.81 3.24
CA LEU A 21 -6.20 9.01 2.45
C LEU A 21 -5.38 8.04 3.29
N GLN A 22 -5.50 8.08 4.62
CA GLN A 22 -4.73 7.24 5.55
C GLN A 22 -4.73 5.74 5.19
N PRO A 23 -5.88 5.12 4.83
CA PRO A 23 -5.89 3.70 4.46
C PRO A 23 -5.09 3.39 3.19
N LEU A 24 -5.04 4.33 2.24
CA LEU A 24 -4.27 4.18 1.00
C LEU A 24 -2.76 4.27 1.28
N ILE A 25 -2.36 5.22 2.14
CA ILE A 25 -0.96 5.46 2.52
C ILE A 25 -0.41 4.25 3.31
N GLU A 26 -1.19 3.73 4.26
CA GLU A 26 -0.80 2.56 5.05
C GLU A 26 -0.63 1.31 4.20
N ALA A 27 -1.53 1.06 3.26
CA ALA A 27 -1.43 -0.06 2.34
C ALA A 27 -0.14 0.01 1.50
N LEU A 28 0.17 1.17 0.94
CA LEU A 28 1.40 1.39 0.16
C LEU A 28 2.65 1.21 1.03
N THR A 29 2.67 1.85 2.20
CA THR A 29 3.80 1.80 3.12
C THR A 29 4.08 0.36 3.54
N THR A 30 3.04 -0.38 3.93
CA THR A 30 3.14 -1.79 4.33
C THR A 30 3.66 -2.65 3.19
N HIS A 31 3.13 -2.47 1.97
CA HIS A 31 3.57 -3.22 0.79
C HIS A 31 5.07 -3.03 0.53
N TYR A 32 5.55 -1.78 0.47
CA TYR A 32 6.96 -1.51 0.18
C TYR A 32 7.89 -1.90 1.34
N GLN A 33 7.44 -1.80 2.59
CA GLN A 33 8.19 -2.31 3.73
C GLN A 33 8.34 -3.83 3.66
N ALA A 34 7.26 -4.56 3.36
CA ALA A 34 7.31 -6.01 3.20
C ALA A 34 8.23 -6.43 2.04
N GLU A 35 8.15 -5.74 0.89
CA GLU A 35 9.03 -6.01 -0.25
C GLU A 35 10.50 -5.72 0.09
N LYS A 36 10.79 -4.64 0.81
CA LYS A 36 12.15 -4.33 1.27
C LYS A 36 12.67 -5.39 2.23
N LEU A 37 11.88 -5.80 3.23
CA LEU A 37 12.26 -6.87 4.17
C LEU A 37 12.49 -8.19 3.46
N LYS A 38 11.68 -8.52 2.45
CA LYS A 38 11.86 -9.71 1.63
C LYS A 38 13.15 -9.66 0.81
N GLN A 39 13.51 -8.49 0.25
CA GLN A 39 14.78 -8.30 -0.45
C GLN A 39 15.97 -8.42 0.51
N GLU A 40 15.89 -7.82 1.69
CA GLU A 40 16.93 -7.95 2.72
C GLU A 40 17.08 -9.40 3.19
N ALA A 41 15.98 -10.13 3.39
CA ALA A 41 16.02 -11.55 3.74
C ALA A 41 16.54 -12.44 2.60
N ALA A 42 16.23 -12.11 1.34
CA ALA A 42 16.67 -12.86 0.17
C ALA A 42 18.12 -12.58 -0.25
N GLY A 43 18.67 -11.42 0.12
CA GLY A 43 20.06 -11.02 -0.15
C GLY A 43 21.09 -11.56 0.85
N VAL A 44 20.68 -12.37 1.82
CA VAL A 44 21.54 -12.98 2.86
C VAL A 44 21.91 -14.44 2.53
N VAL A 45 21.85 -14.84 1.25
CA VAL A 45 22.29 -16.17 0.77
C VAL A 45 23.41 -16.05 -0.24
#